data_AF-G5A3M6-F1
#
_entry.id   AF-G5A3M6-F1
#
_cell.length_a   1.000
_cell.length_b   1.000
_cell.length_c   1.000
_cell.angle_alpha   90.00
_cell.angle_beta   90.00
_cell.angle_gamma   90.00
#
_symmetry.space_group_name_H-M   'P 1'
#
loop_
_entity.id
_entity.type
_entity.pdbx_description
1 polymer ?
#
loop_
_entity_poly.entity_id
_entity_poly.type
_entity_poly.pdbx_seq_one_letter_code
_entity_poly.pdbx_strand_id
1 'polypeptide(L)'
;MSFNVLADYLVQNDRENEPAKRQMKYSWEYRRGRLVKEILRWSPHIVNLQEVDHFEDFFEPRLKNAGYVGIYKRRTGETTHDGCAIFVKESMFRIVSSHPIEYNVPDHPVLQKDNIALTAVVEATSNRKLFERTKTTGLAIMGTVLQLGNLTALKLNEMTSESTSRTRCSRMR
;
A
#
# COMPACT_ATOMS: atom_id res chain seq x y z
N MET A 1 -2.38 -7.80 -3.07
CA MET A 1 -3.66 -7.08 -3.28
C MET A 1 -3.40 -5.60 -3.11
N SER A 2 -3.98 -4.75 -3.95
CA SER A 2 -4.04 -3.29 -3.72
C SER A 2 -5.50 -2.89 -3.62
N PHE A 3 -5.88 -2.15 -2.59
CA PHE A 3 -7.28 -1.84 -2.30
C PHE A 3 -7.43 -0.47 -1.64
N ASN A 4 -8.15 0.44 -2.30
CA ASN A 4 -8.57 1.71 -1.70
C ASN A 4 -9.81 1.46 -0.83
N VAL A 5 -9.70 1.75 0.47
CA VAL A 5 -10.75 1.42 1.46
C VAL A 5 -11.73 2.55 1.72
N LEU A 6 -11.51 3.72 1.09
CA LEU A 6 -12.32 4.92 1.19
C LEU A 6 -12.46 5.41 2.64
N ALA A 7 -11.65 6.40 3.00
CA ALA A 7 -11.62 6.97 4.35
C ALA A 7 -13.00 7.53 4.73
N ASP A 8 -13.45 7.31 5.96
CA ASP A 8 -14.79 7.68 6.40
C ASP A 8 -15.08 9.17 6.27
N TYR A 9 -14.09 10.02 6.54
CA TYR A 9 -14.26 11.47 6.40
C TYR A 9 -14.39 11.94 4.94
N LEU A 10 -13.86 11.19 3.96
CA LEU A 10 -13.96 11.54 2.53
C LEU A 10 -15.36 11.31 1.96
N VAL A 11 -16.17 10.47 2.62
CA VAL A 11 -17.49 10.07 2.14
C VAL A 11 -18.60 11.03 2.57
N GLN A 12 -18.31 12.02 3.42
CA GLN A 12 -19.33 12.88 4.00
C GLN A 12 -20.19 13.58 2.94
N ASN A 13 -19.57 14.18 1.93
CA ASN A 13 -20.29 14.84 0.83
C ASN A 13 -21.13 13.85 0.01
N ASP A 14 -20.58 12.68 -0.32
CA ASP A 14 -21.30 11.65 -1.08
C ASP A 14 -22.49 11.09 -0.29
N ARG A 15 -22.35 10.99 1.04
CA ARG A 15 -23.41 10.55 1.93
C ARG A 15 -24.55 11.55 1.97
N GLU A 16 -24.25 12.85 2.06
CA GLU A 16 -25.27 13.91 2.10
C GLU A 16 -26.06 14.03 0.79
N ASN A 17 -25.41 13.76 -0.35
CA ASN A 17 -26.03 13.79 -1.66
C ASN A 17 -26.91 12.55 -1.98
N GLU A 18 -26.83 11.50 -1.17
CA GLU A 18 -27.61 10.27 -1.38
C GLU A 18 -28.90 10.24 -0.54
N PRO A 19 -29.98 9.61 -1.05
CA PRO A 19 -31.22 9.46 -0.30
C PRO A 19 -30.98 8.80 1.06
N ALA A 20 -31.66 9.27 2.12
CA ALA A 20 -31.48 8.81 3.50
C ALA A 20 -31.42 7.27 3.65
N LYS A 21 -32.25 6.54 2.91
CA LYS A 21 -32.29 5.06 2.90
C LYS A 21 -30.97 4.41 2.47
N ARG A 22 -30.14 5.11 1.71
CA ARG A 22 -28.85 4.64 1.16
C ARG A 22 -27.65 5.15 1.94
N GLN A 23 -27.82 6.14 2.81
CA GLN A 23 -26.72 6.73 3.59
C GLN A 23 -26.04 5.72 4.52
N MET A 24 -26.78 4.73 5.02
CA MET A 24 -26.23 3.67 5.87
C MET A 24 -25.10 2.89 5.20
N LYS A 25 -25.11 2.74 3.86
CA LYS A 25 -24.05 2.00 3.14
C LYS A 25 -22.69 2.68 3.24
N TYR A 26 -22.68 3.98 3.53
CA TYR A 26 -21.48 4.80 3.67
C TYR A 26 -20.96 4.86 5.10
N SER A 27 -21.73 4.45 6.10
CA SER A 27 -21.26 4.51 7.49
C SER A 27 -20.08 3.56 7.70
N TRP A 28 -19.07 4.02 8.45
CA TRP A 28 -17.94 3.19 8.84
C TRP A 28 -18.36 1.86 9.46
N GLU A 29 -19.34 1.89 10.36
CA GLU A 29 -19.89 0.70 11.03
C GLU A 29 -20.40 -0.37 10.04
N TYR A 30 -21.00 0.06 8.93
CA TYR A 30 -21.44 -0.86 7.88
C TYR A 30 -20.30 -1.38 7.01
N ARG A 31 -19.32 -0.53 6.69
CA ARG A 31 -18.22 -0.82 5.76
C ARG A 31 -17.11 -1.64 6.40
N ARG A 32 -16.67 -1.30 7.61
CA ARG A 32 -15.45 -1.80 8.26
C ARG A 32 -15.33 -3.32 8.25
N GLY A 33 -16.39 -4.02 8.66
CA GLY A 33 -16.40 -5.48 8.70
C GLY A 33 -16.34 -6.13 7.32
N ARG A 34 -16.93 -5.48 6.31
CA ARG A 34 -16.93 -5.96 4.92
C ARG A 34 -15.56 -5.78 4.27
N LEU A 35 -14.88 -4.67 4.56
CA LEU A 35 -13.54 -4.39 4.05
C LEU A 35 -12.55 -5.47 4.50
N VAL A 36 -12.50 -5.76 5.81
CA VAL A 36 -11.64 -6.84 6.35
C VAL A 36 -12.06 -8.20 5.81
N LYS A 37 -13.36 -8.49 5.76
CA LYS A 37 -13.86 -9.76 5.20
C LYS A 37 -13.41 -9.96 3.76
N GLU A 38 -13.43 -8.92 2.93
CA GLU A 38 -12.97 -9.00 1.54
C GLU A 38 -11.46 -9.24 1.47
N ILE A 39 -10.64 -8.51 2.25
CA ILE A 39 -9.19 -8.72 2.29
C ILE A 39 -8.88 -10.17 2.69
N LEU A 40 -9.50 -10.67 3.76
CA LEU A 40 -9.25 -12.01 4.29
C LEU A 40 -9.77 -13.12 3.38
N ARG A 41 -10.87 -12.88 2.65
CA ARG A 41 -11.42 -13.83 1.68
C ARG A 41 -10.40 -14.21 0.61
N TRP A 42 -9.63 -13.24 0.12
CA TRP A 42 -8.59 -13.48 -0.88
C TRP A 42 -7.27 -13.99 -0.30
N SER A 43 -7.09 -13.90 1.03
CA SER A 43 -5.88 -14.32 1.77
C SER A 43 -4.55 -13.93 1.08
N PRO A 44 -4.40 -12.68 0.62
CA PRO A 44 -3.21 -12.27 -0.13
C PRO A 44 -1.96 -12.28 0.76
N HIS A 45 -0.78 -12.60 0.21
CA HIS A 45 0.45 -12.54 1.03
C HIS A 45 0.91 -11.11 1.36
N ILE A 46 0.54 -10.13 0.52
CA ILE A 46 0.85 -8.71 0.66
C ILE A 46 -0.43 -7.92 0.37
N VAL A 47 -0.77 -6.95 1.22
CA VAL A 47 -1.92 -6.06 1.10
C VAL A 47 -1.43 -4.61 1.11
N ASN A 48 -1.81 -3.84 0.11
CA ASN A 48 -1.55 -2.41 0.01
C ASN A 48 -2.89 -1.67 0.11
N LEU A 49 -3.08 -0.88 1.16
CA LEU A 49 -4.30 -0.10 1.37
C LEU A 49 -4.07 1.40 1.12
N GLN A 50 -5.04 2.05 0.48
CA GLN A 50 -5.11 3.50 0.23
C GLN A 50 -6.33 4.10 0.93
N GLU A 51 -6.30 5.40 1.22
CA GLU A 51 -7.35 6.12 1.96
C GLU A 51 -7.68 5.48 3.32
N VAL A 52 -6.65 5.13 4.09
CA VAL A 52 -6.78 4.51 5.41
C VAL A 52 -6.78 5.56 6.50
N ASP A 53 -7.87 5.72 7.25
CA ASP A 53 -7.98 6.62 8.41
C ASP A 53 -8.12 5.87 9.76
N HIS A 54 -8.65 4.65 9.76
CA HIS A 54 -8.79 3.77 10.94
C HIS A 54 -7.69 2.69 11.06
N PHE A 55 -6.42 3.09 10.97
CA PHE A 55 -5.31 2.13 10.99
C PHE A 55 -5.15 1.46 12.36
N GLU A 56 -4.86 2.23 13.40
CA GLU A 56 -4.49 1.73 14.74
C GLU A 56 -5.68 1.11 15.49
N ASP A 57 -6.86 1.68 15.35
CA ASP A 57 -8.08 1.26 16.08
C ASP A 57 -8.79 0.08 15.41
N PHE A 58 -8.60 -0.12 14.09
CA PHE A 58 -9.34 -1.15 13.35
C PHE A 58 -8.47 -2.05 12.46
N PHE A 59 -7.80 -1.52 11.44
CA PHE A 59 -7.12 -2.37 10.45
C PHE A 59 -5.98 -3.17 11.06
N GLU A 60 -5.12 -2.53 11.85
CA GLU A 60 -3.97 -3.16 12.49
C GLU A 60 -4.39 -4.34 13.40
N PRO A 61 -5.24 -4.16 14.44
CA PRO A 61 -5.60 -5.28 15.31
C PRO A 61 -6.36 -6.39 14.57
N ARG A 62 -7.20 -6.06 13.58
CA ARG A 62 -7.96 -7.06 12.82
C ARG A 62 -7.08 -7.91 11.91
N LEU A 63 -6.15 -7.30 11.19
CA LEU A 63 -5.24 -8.01 10.30
C LEU A 63 -4.13 -8.71 11.08
N LYS A 64 -3.69 -8.15 12.21
CA LYS A 64 -2.77 -8.83 13.14
C LYS A 64 -3.33 -10.15 13.66
N ASN A 65 -4.59 -10.16 14.08
CA ASN A 65 -5.27 -11.41 14.47
C ASN A 65 -5.36 -12.45 13.34
N ALA A 66 -5.23 -12.03 12.08
CA ALA A 66 -5.21 -12.89 10.91
C ALA A 66 -3.78 -13.26 10.43
N GLY A 67 -2.74 -12.91 11.20
CA GLY A 67 -1.34 -13.25 10.90
C GLY A 67 -0.63 -12.28 9.96
N TYR A 68 -1.11 -11.02 9.89
CA TYR A 68 -0.44 -9.97 9.14
C TYR A 68 0.28 -8.99 10.06
N VAL A 69 1.41 -8.47 9.61
CA VAL A 69 2.08 -7.31 10.22
C VAL A 69 2.01 -6.13 9.26
N GLY A 70 1.72 -4.95 9.78
CA GLY A 70 1.46 -3.76 8.98
C GLY A 70 2.36 -2.58 9.31
N ILE A 71 2.57 -1.72 8.33
CA ILE A 71 3.13 -0.38 8.48
C ILE A 71 2.17 0.63 7.88
N TYR A 72 2.20 1.87 8.38
CA TYR A 72 1.31 2.94 7.97
C TYR A 72 2.04 4.27 7.85
N LYS A 73 1.62 5.08 6.88
CA LYS A 73 2.01 6.48 6.75
C LYS A 73 0.76 7.30 6.44
N ARG A 74 0.40 8.19 7.37
CA ARG A 74 -0.59 9.24 7.15
C ARG A 74 -0.09 10.24 6.11
N ARG A 75 -1.01 10.80 5.32
CA ARG A 75 -0.75 11.95 4.46
C ARG A 75 -0.32 13.17 5.26
N THR A 76 0.37 14.09 4.59
CA THR A 76 0.78 15.36 5.17
C THR A 76 -0.41 16.33 5.23
N GLY A 77 -0.26 17.46 5.90
CA GLY A 77 -1.34 18.47 6.02
C GLY A 77 -2.29 18.21 7.20
N GLU A 78 -2.81 19.30 7.76
CA GLU A 78 -3.59 19.27 9.00
C GLU A 78 -5.01 18.71 8.81
N THR A 79 -5.55 18.85 7.61
CA THR A 79 -6.93 18.48 7.24
C THR A 79 -7.03 17.08 6.63
N THR A 80 -5.91 16.40 6.36
CA THR A 80 -5.91 15.03 5.87
C THR A 80 -5.86 14.06 7.04
N HIS A 81 -6.77 13.10 7.08
CA HIS A 81 -6.84 12.11 8.16
C HIS A 81 -6.54 10.69 7.65
N ASP A 82 -6.35 10.53 6.34
CA ASP A 82 -6.05 9.26 5.70
C ASP A 82 -4.57 9.08 5.37
N GLY A 83 -4.23 7.86 4.97
CA GLY A 83 -2.89 7.49 4.54
C GLY A 83 -2.85 6.18 3.78
N CYS A 84 -1.64 5.66 3.64
CA CYS A 84 -1.37 4.38 2.99
C CYS A 84 -0.85 3.39 4.02
N ALA A 85 -1.31 2.14 3.92
CA ALA A 85 -0.81 1.04 4.74
C ALA A 85 -0.32 -0.13 3.87
N ILE A 86 0.72 -0.81 4.35
CA ILE A 86 1.21 -2.05 3.75
C ILE A 86 1.17 -3.12 4.83
N PHE A 87 0.50 -4.23 4.55
CA PHE A 87 0.49 -5.42 5.39
C PHE A 87 1.12 -6.59 4.68
N VAL A 88 1.89 -7.40 5.40
CA VAL A 88 2.45 -8.66 4.89
C VAL A 88 2.13 -9.81 5.83
N LYS A 89 1.94 -10.99 5.25
CA LYS A 89 1.69 -12.21 6.03
C LYS A 89 2.98 -12.64 6.72
N GLU A 90 2.99 -12.62 8.05
CA GLU A 90 4.20 -12.83 8.88
C GLU A 90 4.83 -14.21 8.64
N SER A 91 4.01 -15.21 8.31
CA SER A 91 4.47 -16.56 7.96
C SER A 91 5.32 -16.62 6.68
N MET A 92 5.21 -15.61 5.80
CA MET A 92 5.86 -15.58 4.48
C MET A 92 6.92 -14.50 4.38
N PHE A 93 6.70 -13.35 5.02
CA PHE A 93 7.55 -12.18 4.86
C PHE A 93 7.80 -11.48 6.20
N ARG A 94 8.98 -10.87 6.30
CA ARG A 94 9.37 -9.92 7.33
C ARG A 94 9.63 -8.56 6.68
N ILE A 95 9.09 -7.50 7.27
CA ILE A 95 9.42 -6.12 6.85
C ILE A 95 10.81 -5.78 7.39
N VAL A 96 11.75 -5.50 6.48
CA VAL A 96 13.14 -5.16 6.80
C VAL A 96 13.30 -3.66 6.99
N SER A 97 12.69 -2.87 6.11
CA SER A 97 12.70 -1.41 6.18
C SER A 97 11.48 -0.82 5.48
N SER A 98 11.18 0.43 5.80
CA SER A 98 10.12 1.19 5.15
C SER A 98 10.60 2.60 4.85
N HIS A 99 10.19 3.14 3.71
CA HIS A 99 10.52 4.49 3.30
C HIS A 99 9.24 5.22 2.90
N PRO A 100 8.75 6.15 3.73
CA PRO A 100 7.71 7.08 3.33
C PRO A 100 8.28 8.12 2.36
N ILE A 101 7.50 8.51 1.37
CA ILE A 101 7.81 9.56 0.40
C ILE A 101 6.69 10.58 0.49
N GLU A 102 7.04 11.84 0.74
CA GLU A 102 6.09 12.95 0.77
C GLU A 102 6.25 13.74 -0.53
N TYR A 103 5.14 13.98 -1.22
CA TYR A 103 5.14 14.73 -2.49
C TYR A 103 4.92 16.23 -2.30
N ASN A 104 4.69 16.69 -1.06
CA ASN A 104 4.64 18.10 -0.75
C ASN A 104 6.06 18.61 -0.51
N VAL A 105 6.58 19.38 -1.45
CA VAL A 105 7.89 20.03 -1.39
C VAL A 105 7.65 21.53 -1.30
N PRO A 106 7.99 22.17 -0.16
CA PRO A 106 7.87 23.62 -0.01
C PRO A 106 8.55 24.35 -1.17
N ASP A 107 7.91 25.42 -1.64
CA ASP A 107 8.40 26.29 -2.72
C ASP A 107 8.60 25.62 -4.11
N HIS A 108 8.19 24.36 -4.28
CA HIS A 108 8.20 23.72 -5.60
C HIS A 108 6.95 24.12 -6.41
N PRO A 109 7.08 24.49 -7.71
CA PRO A 109 5.96 25.01 -8.50
C PRO A 109 4.86 23.98 -8.81
N VAL A 110 5.15 22.68 -8.69
CA VAL A 110 4.24 21.58 -9.07
C VAL A 110 3.91 20.65 -7.89
N LEU A 111 4.83 20.54 -6.92
CA LEU A 111 4.80 19.50 -5.89
C LEU A 111 4.29 20.10 -4.59
N GLN A 112 3.03 20.53 -4.58
CA GLN A 112 2.42 21.22 -3.44
C GLN A 112 1.27 20.43 -2.81
N LYS A 113 1.04 19.20 -3.29
CA LYS A 113 -0.04 18.34 -2.81
C LYS A 113 0.46 17.46 -1.69
N ASP A 114 -0.37 17.31 -0.66
CA ASP A 114 -0.15 16.42 0.49
C ASP A 114 -0.32 14.92 0.16
N ASN A 115 0.06 14.52 -1.04
CA ASN A 115 0.08 13.13 -1.41
C ASN A 115 1.33 12.49 -0.79
N ILE A 116 1.20 11.22 -0.42
CA ILE A 116 2.32 10.42 0.08
C ILE A 116 2.41 9.12 -0.71
N ALA A 117 3.58 8.51 -0.66
CA ALA A 117 3.76 7.10 -0.97
C ALA A 117 4.42 6.39 0.20
N LEU A 118 4.07 5.12 0.36
CA LEU A 118 4.72 4.23 1.31
C LEU A 118 5.37 3.09 0.53
N THR A 119 6.63 2.84 0.86
CA THR A 119 7.39 1.70 0.32
C THR A 119 7.91 0.84 1.46
N ALA A 120 7.96 -0.47 1.23
CA ALA A 120 8.52 -1.44 2.16
C ALA A 120 9.50 -2.37 1.43
N VAL A 121 10.62 -2.65 2.09
CA VAL A 121 11.51 -3.75 1.72
C VAL A 121 11.15 -4.93 2.58
N VAL A 122 10.83 -6.06 1.94
CA VAL A 122 10.47 -7.29 2.64
C VAL A 122 11.41 -8.43 2.29
N GLU A 123 11.68 -9.25 3.29
CA GLU A 123 12.48 -10.46 3.17
C GLU A 123 11.56 -11.67 3.36
N ALA A 124 11.74 -12.71 2.55
CA ALA A 124 10.97 -13.95 2.68
C ALA A 124 11.46 -14.77 3.88
N THR A 125 10.53 -15.17 4.76
CA THR A 125 10.82 -15.94 5.98
C THR A 125 11.05 -17.43 5.69
N SER A 126 10.48 -17.95 4.59
CA SER A 126 10.56 -19.37 4.21
C SER A 126 11.78 -19.67 3.30
N ASN A 127 12.41 -20.81 3.55
CA ASN A 127 13.66 -21.26 2.92
C ASN A 127 13.55 -21.36 1.37
N ARG A 128 14.11 -20.35 0.66
CA ARG A 128 14.51 -20.17 -0.76
C ARG A 128 13.86 -20.95 -1.93
N LYS A 129 13.36 -22.17 -1.79
CA LYS A 129 13.01 -23.06 -2.92
C LYS A 129 11.78 -22.61 -3.72
N LEU A 130 10.90 -21.77 -3.17
CA LEU A 130 9.76 -21.22 -3.92
C LEU A 130 10.13 -20.00 -4.79
N PHE A 131 11.26 -19.34 -4.51
CA PHE A 131 11.68 -18.12 -5.22
C PHE A 131 12.81 -18.36 -6.24
N GLU A 132 13.43 -19.54 -6.25
CA GLU A 132 14.51 -19.92 -7.18
C GLU A 132 14.10 -19.94 -8.67
N ARG A 133 12.81 -19.84 -8.96
CA ARG A 133 12.28 -19.74 -10.33
C ARG A 133 12.42 -18.34 -10.93
N THR A 134 12.76 -17.34 -10.12
CA THR A 134 13.17 -16.00 -10.58
C THR A 134 14.58 -15.74 -10.04
N LYS A 135 15.56 -15.58 -10.92
CA LYS A 135 16.97 -15.26 -10.59
C LYS A 135 17.12 -13.84 -10.01
N THR A 136 16.38 -13.53 -8.95
CA THR A 136 16.47 -12.25 -8.22
C THR A 136 16.84 -12.60 -6.80
N THR A 137 18.13 -12.47 -6.49
CA THR A 137 18.68 -12.63 -5.15
C THR A 137 18.00 -11.66 -4.17
N GLY A 138 17.18 -12.22 -3.29
CA GLY A 138 17.13 -11.89 -1.86
C GLY A 138 16.59 -10.52 -1.41
N LEU A 139 16.22 -9.61 -2.30
CA LEU A 139 15.63 -8.34 -1.92
C LEU A 139 14.46 -8.01 -2.86
N ALA A 140 13.24 -8.34 -2.44
CA ALA A 140 12.04 -7.97 -3.17
C ALA A 140 11.61 -6.57 -2.70
N ILE A 141 11.93 -5.53 -3.47
CA ILE A 141 11.27 -4.23 -3.32
C ILE A 141 9.85 -4.42 -3.83
N MET A 142 8.89 -4.66 -2.93
CA MET A 142 7.52 -4.98 -3.31
C MET A 142 6.55 -4.08 -2.58
N GLY A 143 6.08 -3.05 -3.30
CA GLY A 143 4.98 -2.19 -2.91
C GLY A 143 5.36 -0.72 -3.00
N THR A 144 4.99 -0.06 -4.10
CA THR A 144 4.75 1.38 -4.09
C THR A 144 3.25 1.56 -3.94
N VAL A 145 2.82 2.21 -2.86
CA VAL A 145 1.45 2.71 -2.78
C VAL A 145 1.49 4.18 -3.13
N LEU A 146 0.98 4.53 -4.31
CA LEU A 146 0.94 5.90 -4.80
C LEU A 146 -0.50 6.39 -4.68
N GLN A 147 -0.77 7.31 -3.75
CA GLN A 147 -2.08 7.98 -3.70
C GLN A 147 -2.03 9.23 -4.56
N LEU A 148 -2.21 9.07 -5.88
CA LEU A 148 -2.49 10.18 -6.77
C LEU A 148 -3.97 10.53 -6.61
N GLY A 149 -4.26 11.69 -6.02
CA GLY A 149 -5.62 12.23 -6.01
C GLY A 149 -6.20 12.22 -7.43
N ASN A 150 -7.36 11.57 -7.60
CA ASN A 150 -8.26 11.55 -8.77
C ASN A 150 -7.63 11.62 -10.18
N LEU A 151 -6.48 10.99 -10.41
CA LEU A 151 -5.95 10.75 -11.75
C LEU A 151 -5.56 9.27 -11.87
N THR A 152 -6.47 8.55 -12.52
CA THR A 152 -6.28 7.32 -13.31
C THR A 152 -4.87 6.73 -13.28
N ALA A 153 -4.80 5.51 -12.74
CA ALA A 153 -3.66 4.61 -12.78
C ALA A 153 -3.01 4.55 -14.17
N LEU A 154 -1.77 5.04 -14.31
CA LEU A 154 -0.92 4.71 -15.46
C LEU A 154 0.56 4.66 -15.04
N LYS A 155 1.14 3.47 -15.27
CA LYS A 155 2.56 3.15 -15.49
C LYS A 155 3.56 3.41 -14.34
N LEU A 156 3.77 2.37 -13.54
CA LEU A 156 5.03 2.14 -12.79
C LEU A 156 5.74 0.85 -13.24
N ASN A 157 5.54 0.44 -14.51
CA ASN A 157 6.16 -0.76 -15.09
C ASN A 157 7.38 -0.48 -15.99
N GLU A 158 7.89 0.75 -16.07
CA GLU A 158 8.98 1.09 -17.00
C GLU A 158 10.33 1.42 -16.35
N MET A 159 10.49 1.38 -15.02
CA MET A 159 11.78 1.71 -14.36
C MET A 159 12.62 0.52 -13.90
N THR A 160 12.24 -0.73 -14.18
CA THR A 160 13.03 -1.91 -13.77
C THR A 160 13.82 -2.58 -14.90
N SER A 161 13.85 -2.03 -16.12
CA SER A 161 14.51 -2.67 -17.27
C SER A 161 15.83 -2.05 -17.75
N GLU A 162 16.35 -0.97 -17.16
CA GLU A 162 17.55 -0.30 -17.72
C GLU A 162 18.87 -0.43 -16.95
N SER A 163 18.93 -1.20 -15.85
CA SER A 163 20.17 -1.34 -15.08
C SER A 163 20.68 -2.78 -14.95
N THR A 164 20.70 -3.58 -16.02
CA THR A 164 21.55 -4.79 -16.04
C THR A 164 21.96 -5.24 -17.45
N SER A 165 22.94 -4.59 -18.05
CA SER A 165 23.84 -5.26 -19.02
C SER A 165 25.12 -4.47 -19.23
N ARG A 166 26.09 -4.66 -18.33
CA ARG A 166 27.52 -4.54 -18.65
C ARG A 166 28.33 -5.13 -17.49
N THR A 167 29.07 -6.20 -17.80
CA THR A 167 30.11 -6.95 -17.03
C THR A 167 29.76 -8.44 -17.18
N ARG A 168 30.53 -9.37 -17.74
CA ARG A 168 31.93 -9.57 -18.21
C ARG A 168 31.83 -10.81 -19.15
N CYS A 169 32.76 -11.16 -20.04
CA CYS A 169 33.97 -11.91 -19.67
C CYS A 169 34.82 -12.27 -20.92
N SER A 170 36.11 -11.96 -20.80
CA SER A 170 37.35 -12.63 -21.26
C SER A 170 37.40 -13.74 -22.34
N ARG A 171 38.42 -13.54 -23.21
CA ARG A 171 39.57 -14.42 -23.58
C ARG A 171 39.51 -15.39 -24.77
N MET A 172 40.62 -15.32 -25.53
CA MET A 172 41.34 -16.35 -26.31
C MET A 172 40.75 -16.80 -27.65
N ARG A 173 41.31 -16.29 -28.75
CA ARG A 173 42.44 -16.89 -29.49
C ARG A 173 43.15 -15.81 -30.30
#